data_AF-A0A845WYX0-F1
#
_entry.id   AF-A0A845WYX0-F1
#
_cell.length_a   1.000
_cell.length_b   1.000
_cell.length_c   1.000
_cell.angle_alpha   90.00
_cell.angle_beta   90.00
_cell.angle_gamma   90.00
#
_symmetry.space_group_name_H-M   'P 1'
#
loop_
_entity.id
_entity.type
_entity.pdbx_description
1 polymer ?
#
loop_
_entity_poly.entity_id
_entity_poly.type
_entity_poly.pdbx_seq_one_letter_code
_entity_poly.pdbx_strand_id
1 'polypeptide(L)'
;MSIQIPKQRRGLKNVYESMSEDVRSFFKDLPALIDSDFDLDIALAYVFFRIEKGQRQTLYVGARKLYRTESELTWRAIDLHDLTRTGFKELFKTIYSFPISQKSDKCLVDAQKIRDDLMHGRTVKDKGKREAITKAMYYAEEMNDLIQGKKDFCP
;
A
#
# COMPACT_ATOMS: atom_id res chain seq x y z
N MET A 1 16.43 3.03 -6.79
CA MET A 1 16.17 1.61 -7.09
C MET A 1 15.23 1.52 -8.28
N SER A 2 15.65 0.82 -9.33
CA SER A 2 14.79 0.45 -10.45
C SER A 2 13.89 -0.70 -10.03
N ILE A 3 12.58 -0.47 -10.01
CA ILE A 3 11.59 -1.52 -9.73
C ILE A 3 11.56 -2.49 -10.91
N GLN A 4 11.91 -3.75 -10.67
CA GLN A 4 11.89 -4.78 -11.72
C GLN A 4 10.49 -5.36 -11.86
N ILE A 5 9.85 -5.11 -13.00
CA ILE A 5 8.52 -5.66 -13.29
C ILE A 5 8.66 -7.09 -13.81
N PRO A 6 8.00 -8.08 -13.19
CA PRO A 6 8.10 -9.47 -13.63
C PRO A 6 7.45 -9.66 -15.00
N LYS A 7 8.15 -10.41 -15.87
CA LYS A 7 7.66 -10.71 -17.22
C LYS A 7 6.40 -11.60 -17.20
N GLN A 8 6.34 -12.53 -16.26
CA GLN A 8 5.29 -13.54 -16.13
C GLN A 8 4.57 -13.40 -14.78
N ARG A 9 3.33 -13.89 -14.71
CA ARG A 9 2.50 -13.92 -13.49
C ARG A 9 3.22 -14.54 -12.29
N ARG A 10 3.83 -15.71 -12.49
CA ARG A 10 4.60 -16.42 -11.45
C ARG A 10 5.76 -15.58 -10.89
N GLY A 11 6.32 -14.67 -11.68
CA GLY A 11 7.38 -13.77 -11.23
C GLY A 11 6.95 -12.79 -10.14
N LEU A 12 5.65 -12.55 -9.95
CA LEU A 12 5.14 -11.76 -8.82
C LEU A 12 5.45 -12.41 -7.46
N LYS A 13 5.54 -13.74 -7.39
CA LYS A 13 5.92 -14.44 -6.17
C LYS A 13 7.35 -14.17 -5.78
N ASN A 14 8.28 -14.19 -6.74
CA ASN A 14 9.67 -13.87 -6.47
C ASN A 14 9.81 -12.44 -5.93
N VAL A 15 9.01 -11.50 -6.44
CA VAL A 15 8.95 -10.14 -5.90
C VAL A 15 8.42 -10.15 -4.47
N TYR A 16 7.31 -10.82 -4.21
CA TYR A 16 6.75 -10.97 -2.86
C TYR A 16 7.75 -11.59 -1.88
N GLU A 17 8.43 -12.67 -2.27
CA GLU A 17 9.42 -13.38 -1.46
C GLU A 17 10.66 -12.52 -1.14
N SER A 18 10.96 -11.52 -1.98
CA SER A 18 12.05 -10.57 -1.75
C SER A 18 11.71 -9.43 -0.79
N MET A 19 10.44 -9.28 -0.40
CA MET A 19 9.99 -8.24 0.54
C MET A 19 10.31 -8.63 1.99
N SER A 20 10.36 -7.63 2.88
CA SER A 20 10.46 -7.84 4.32
C SER A 20 9.37 -8.78 4.87
N GLU A 21 9.65 -9.43 6.01
CA GLU A 21 8.67 -10.32 6.67
C GLU A 21 7.36 -9.60 7.01
N ASP A 22 7.44 -8.36 7.48
CA ASP A 22 6.28 -7.53 7.80
C ASP A 22 5.41 -7.30 6.57
N VAL A 23 6.02 -6.96 5.42
CA VAL A 23 5.29 -6.74 4.17
C VAL A 23 4.73 -8.04 3.60
N ARG A 24 5.46 -9.15 3.72
CA ARG A 24 4.92 -10.47 3.35
C ARG A 24 3.71 -10.84 4.20
N SER A 25 3.78 -10.68 5.51
CA SER A 25 2.65 -10.86 6.42
C SER A 25 1.47 -9.93 6.07
N PHE A 26 1.78 -8.69 5.70
CA PHE A 26 0.81 -7.72 5.22
C PHE A 26 0.18 -8.07 3.86
N PHE A 27 0.76 -8.95 3.06
CA PHE A 27 0.16 -9.45 1.83
C PHE A 27 -0.01 -10.97 1.81
N LYS A 28 -0.19 -11.60 2.98
CA LYS A 28 -0.17 -13.07 3.14
C LYS A 28 -1.01 -13.89 2.14
N ASP A 29 -2.14 -13.38 1.67
CA ASP A 29 -3.03 -14.10 0.75
C ASP A 29 -2.66 -13.89 -0.75
N LEU A 30 -1.75 -12.96 -1.05
CA LEU A 30 -1.32 -12.62 -2.41
C LEU A 30 -0.71 -13.83 -3.16
N PRO A 31 0.15 -14.67 -2.57
CA PRO A 31 0.70 -15.83 -3.27
C PRO A 31 -0.37 -16.79 -3.76
N ALA A 32 -1.41 -17.05 -2.95
CA ALA A 32 -2.53 -17.90 -3.32
C ALA A 32 -3.36 -17.28 -4.46
N LEU A 33 -3.59 -15.97 -4.41
CA LEU A 33 -4.26 -15.25 -5.49
C LEU A 33 -3.45 -15.29 -6.79
N ILE A 34 -2.11 -15.18 -6.71
CA ILE A 34 -1.24 -15.33 -7.88
C ILE A 34 -1.31 -16.73 -8.47
N ASP A 35 -1.42 -17.79 -7.66
CA ASP A 35 -1.53 -19.17 -8.17
C ASP A 35 -2.92 -19.54 -8.67
N SER A 36 -3.95 -18.83 -8.24
CA SER A 36 -5.32 -19.13 -8.61
C SER A 36 -5.57 -18.93 -10.12
N ASP A 37 -6.62 -19.59 -10.61
CA ASP A 37 -7.11 -19.42 -11.98
C ASP A 37 -7.86 -18.08 -12.19
N PHE A 38 -8.05 -17.29 -11.12
CA PHE A 38 -8.66 -15.96 -11.23
C PHE A 38 -7.77 -15.00 -12.02
N ASP A 39 -8.41 -14.04 -12.70
CA ASP A 39 -7.69 -12.92 -13.31
C ASP A 39 -6.87 -12.17 -12.24
N LEU A 40 -5.72 -11.62 -12.66
CA LEU A 40 -4.90 -10.71 -11.85
C LEU A 40 -5.68 -9.49 -11.33
N ASP A 41 -6.86 -9.19 -11.89
CA ASP A 41 -7.78 -8.18 -11.33
C ASP A 41 -8.13 -8.45 -9.86
N ILE A 42 -8.31 -9.72 -9.48
CA ILE A 42 -8.62 -10.08 -8.09
C ILE A 42 -7.40 -9.84 -7.19
N ALA A 43 -6.22 -10.23 -7.65
CA ALA A 43 -4.97 -9.95 -6.94
C ALA A 43 -4.72 -8.43 -6.81
N LEU A 44 -5.03 -7.68 -7.87
CA LEU A 44 -4.92 -6.21 -7.90
C LEU A 44 -5.88 -5.56 -6.91
N ALA A 45 -7.16 -5.94 -6.92
CA ALA A 45 -8.16 -5.45 -5.99
C ALA A 45 -7.75 -5.74 -4.55
N TYR A 46 -7.28 -6.96 -4.28
CA TYR A 46 -6.79 -7.35 -2.96
C TYR A 46 -5.63 -6.47 -2.47
N VAL A 47 -4.60 -6.22 -3.30
CA VAL A 47 -3.46 -5.41 -2.83
C VAL A 47 -3.87 -3.96 -2.53
N PHE A 48 -4.80 -3.39 -3.30
CA PHE A 48 -5.32 -2.05 -3.04
C PHE A 48 -6.19 -1.99 -1.78
N PHE A 49 -7.04 -3.00 -1.57
CA PHE A 49 -7.78 -3.15 -0.32
C PHE A 49 -6.84 -3.21 0.88
N ARG A 50 -5.76 -4.01 0.80
CA ARG A 50 -4.75 -4.06 1.87
C ARG A 50 -4.10 -2.71 2.08
N ILE A 51 -3.64 -2.02 1.02
CA ILE A 51 -3.06 -0.69 1.11
C ILE A 51 -3.98 0.30 1.81
N GLU A 52 -5.25 0.39 1.42
CA GLU A 52 -6.19 1.33 2.05
C GLU A 52 -6.36 1.01 3.55
N LYS A 53 -6.52 -0.27 3.88
CA LYS A 53 -6.57 -0.72 5.28
C LYS A 53 -5.30 -0.33 6.05
N GLY A 54 -4.14 -0.54 5.45
CA GLY A 54 -2.84 -0.16 6.03
C GLY A 54 -2.73 1.35 6.24
N GLN A 55 -3.18 2.16 5.29
CA GLN A 55 -3.21 3.62 5.41
C GLN A 55 -4.08 4.08 6.58
N ARG A 56 -5.32 3.57 6.71
CA ARG A 56 -6.19 3.86 7.86
C ARG A 56 -5.51 3.50 9.18
N GLN A 57 -4.94 2.31 9.25
CA GLN A 57 -4.28 1.81 10.46
C GLN A 57 -3.05 2.64 10.81
N THR A 58 -2.25 3.06 9.83
CA THR A 58 -1.11 3.95 10.03
C THR A 58 -1.54 5.28 10.63
N LEU A 59 -2.59 5.93 10.08
CA LEU A 59 -3.10 7.18 10.67
C LEU A 59 -3.58 6.97 12.11
N TYR A 60 -4.30 5.89 12.37
CA TYR A 60 -4.80 5.55 13.71
C TYR A 60 -3.66 5.34 14.71
N VAL A 61 -2.69 4.49 14.36
CA VAL A 61 -1.55 4.19 15.22
C VAL A 61 -0.71 5.45 15.45
N GLY A 62 -0.46 6.24 14.40
CA GLY A 62 0.26 7.50 14.51
C GLY A 62 -0.43 8.48 15.45
N ALA A 63 -1.73 8.71 15.26
CA ALA A 63 -2.52 9.62 16.11
C ALA A 63 -2.46 9.21 17.58
N ARG A 64 -2.66 7.91 17.86
CA ARG A 64 -2.63 7.38 19.22
C ARG A 64 -1.25 7.38 19.85
N LYS A 65 -0.20 6.98 19.12
CA LYS A 65 1.15 6.88 19.67
C LYS A 65 1.76 8.25 19.93
N LEU A 66 1.57 9.20 19.02
CA LEU A 66 2.17 10.54 19.13
C LEU A 66 1.36 11.50 19.98
N TYR A 67 0.03 11.48 19.88
CA TYR A 67 -0.83 12.47 20.52
C TYR A 67 -1.70 11.91 21.65
N ARG A 68 -1.61 10.60 21.92
CA ARG A 68 -2.35 9.92 23.01
C ARG A 68 -3.86 10.16 22.95
N THR A 69 -4.39 10.26 21.74
CA THR A 69 -5.81 10.47 21.49
C THR A 69 -6.66 9.31 22.01
N GLU A 70 -7.90 9.61 22.36
CA GLU A 70 -8.90 8.61 22.73
C GLU A 70 -9.22 7.72 21.50
N SER A 71 -9.34 6.42 21.73
CA SER A 71 -9.39 5.40 20.69
C SER A 71 -10.60 5.54 19.77
N GLU A 72 -11.79 5.71 20.33
CA GLU A 72 -13.03 5.80 19.58
C GLU A 72 -13.12 7.10 18.78
N LEU A 73 -12.74 8.22 19.40
CA LEU A 73 -12.68 9.51 18.73
C LEU A 73 -11.66 9.52 17.58
N THR A 74 -10.53 8.81 17.75
CA THR A 74 -9.53 8.68 16.68
C THR A 74 -10.09 7.94 15.47
N TRP A 75 -10.78 6.81 15.70
CA TRP A 75 -11.40 6.05 14.61
C TRP A 75 -12.49 6.85 13.91
N ARG A 76 -13.38 7.49 14.68
CA ARG A 76 -14.42 8.36 14.12
C ARG A 76 -13.82 9.49 13.28
N ALA A 77 -12.76 10.13 13.74
CA ALA A 77 -12.09 11.18 12.98
C ALA A 77 -11.50 10.64 11.66
N ILE A 78 -10.85 9.48 11.68
CA ILE A 78 -10.27 8.86 10.48
C ILE A 78 -11.36 8.44 9.48
N ASP A 79 -12.45 7.83 9.95
CA ASP A 79 -13.54 7.37 9.09
C ASP A 79 -14.36 8.52 8.49
N LEU A 80 -14.33 9.72 9.10
CA LEU A 80 -14.92 10.93 8.52
C LEU A 80 -14.10 11.51 7.37
N HIS A 81 -12.85 11.07 7.20
CA HIS A 81 -11.98 11.53 6.12
C HIS A 81 -11.95 10.52 4.97
N ASP A 82 -12.35 10.98 3.79
CA ASP A 82 -12.09 10.24 2.56
C ASP A 82 -10.58 10.12 2.33
N LEU A 83 -10.07 8.89 2.30
CA LEU A 83 -8.68 8.58 1.96
C LEU A 83 -8.42 8.68 0.46
N THR A 84 -8.67 9.87 -0.08
CA THR A 84 -8.19 10.25 -1.39
C THR A 84 -6.65 10.26 -1.40
N ARG A 85 -6.07 10.21 -2.61
CA ARG A 85 -4.60 10.25 -2.78
C ARG A 85 -3.94 11.42 -2.05
N THR A 86 -4.60 12.57 -2.08
CA THR A 86 -4.11 13.79 -1.44
C THR A 86 -4.43 13.79 0.05
N GLY A 87 -5.67 13.39 0.41
CA GLY A 87 -6.12 13.36 1.81
C GLY A 87 -5.25 12.49 2.70
N PHE A 88 -4.86 11.29 2.26
CA PHE A 88 -3.93 10.45 3.04
C PHE A 88 -2.59 11.15 3.30
N LYS A 89 -2.00 11.81 2.30
CA LYS A 89 -0.70 12.48 2.44
C LYS A 89 -0.76 13.65 3.40
N GLU A 90 -1.82 14.44 3.34
CA GLU A 90 -2.04 15.59 4.20
C GLU A 90 -2.24 15.16 5.65
N LEU A 91 -3.07 14.14 5.89
CA LEU A 91 -3.26 13.57 7.22
C LEU A 91 -1.99 12.92 7.76
N PHE A 92 -1.28 12.15 6.93
CA PHE A 92 -0.01 11.55 7.30
C PHE A 92 1.01 12.61 7.73
N LYS A 93 1.17 13.68 6.92
CA LYS A 93 2.10 14.76 7.24
C LYS A 93 1.68 15.51 8.51
N THR A 94 0.38 15.71 8.72
CA THR A 94 -0.14 16.35 9.94
C THR A 94 0.19 15.51 11.18
N ILE A 95 -0.04 14.20 11.12
CA ILE A 95 0.17 13.30 12.26
C ILE A 95 1.64 13.05 12.53
N TYR A 96 2.43 12.77 11.49
CA TYR A 96 3.82 12.36 11.64
C TYR A 96 4.81 13.53 11.56
N SER A 97 4.35 14.73 11.21
CA SER A 97 5.17 15.94 11.02
C SER A 97 6.24 15.82 9.91
N PHE A 98 6.17 14.80 9.06
CA PHE A 98 7.00 14.64 7.88
C PHE A 98 6.20 14.02 6.73
N PRO A 99 6.55 14.33 5.46
CA PRO A 99 5.82 13.79 4.32
C PRO A 99 6.21 12.33 4.04
N ILE A 100 5.32 11.60 3.35
CA ILE A 100 5.71 10.33 2.73
C ILE A 100 6.86 10.56 1.73
N SER A 101 7.71 9.56 1.54
CA SER A 101 8.82 9.69 0.58
C SER A 101 8.30 9.86 -0.85
N GLN A 102 9.00 10.65 -1.66
CA GLN A 102 8.65 10.82 -3.08
C GLN A 102 8.67 9.47 -3.84
N LYS A 103 9.51 8.54 -3.39
CA LYS A 103 9.60 7.19 -3.96
C LYS A 103 8.34 6.38 -3.66
N SER A 104 7.90 6.35 -2.40
CA SER A 104 6.64 5.72 -2.00
C SER A 104 5.47 6.32 -2.77
N ASP A 105 5.40 7.65 -2.84
CA ASP A 105 4.32 8.35 -3.53
C ASP A 105 4.24 7.97 -5.02
N LYS A 106 5.37 8.01 -5.72
CA LYS A 106 5.43 7.66 -7.14
C LYS A 106 4.97 6.22 -7.39
N CYS A 107 5.36 5.27 -6.53
CA CYS A 107 4.92 3.89 -6.65
C CYS A 107 3.40 3.77 -6.57
N LEU A 108 2.80 4.40 -5.56
CA LEU A 108 1.37 4.33 -5.33
C LEU A 108 0.59 5.04 -6.44
N VAL A 109 0.99 6.25 -6.85
CA VAL A 109 0.31 7.01 -7.89
C VAL A 109 0.28 6.23 -9.21
N ASP A 110 1.42 5.67 -9.62
CA ASP A 110 1.51 4.90 -10.86
C ASP A 110 0.66 3.62 -10.78
N ALA A 111 0.67 2.91 -9.66
CA ALA A 111 -0.14 1.72 -9.46
C ALA A 111 -1.64 2.04 -9.50
N GLN A 112 -2.05 3.15 -8.86
CA GLN A 112 -3.45 3.54 -8.80
C GLN A 112 -3.99 4.00 -10.16
N LYS A 113 -3.17 4.55 -11.06
CA LYS A 113 -3.61 4.85 -12.44
C LYS A 113 -4.09 3.59 -13.15
N ILE A 114 -3.34 2.50 -13.01
CA ILE A 114 -3.67 1.20 -13.61
C ILE A 114 -4.94 0.62 -12.97
N ARG A 115 -5.09 0.76 -11.66
CA ARG A 115 -6.33 0.39 -10.95
C ARG A 115 -7.53 1.22 -11.46
N ASP A 116 -7.38 2.53 -11.60
CA ASP A 116 -8.46 3.41 -12.05
C ASP A 116 -8.90 3.03 -13.46
N ASP A 117 -7.95 2.79 -14.36
CA ASP A 117 -8.27 2.32 -15.72
C ASP A 117 -9.11 1.04 -15.67
N LEU A 118 -8.72 0.06 -14.85
CA LEU A 118 -9.47 -1.17 -14.67
C LEU A 118 -10.89 -0.92 -14.10
N MET A 119 -11.00 -0.11 -13.03
CA MET A 119 -12.27 0.20 -12.37
C MET A 119 -13.22 0.99 -13.28
N HIS A 120 -12.68 1.79 -14.20
CA HIS A 120 -13.44 2.48 -15.24
C HIS A 120 -13.77 1.58 -16.45
N GLY A 121 -13.55 0.27 -16.34
CA GLY A 121 -13.88 -0.71 -17.37
C GLY A 121 -12.94 -0.71 -18.58
N ARG A 122 -11.78 -0.06 -18.48
CA ARG A 122 -10.79 -0.06 -19.57
C ARG A 122 -9.98 -1.35 -19.51
N THR A 123 -9.62 -1.86 -20.68
CA THR A 123 -8.80 -3.06 -20.78
C THR A 123 -7.36 -2.77 -20.36
N VAL A 124 -6.96 -3.30 -19.22
CA VAL A 124 -5.58 -3.25 -18.73
C VAL A 124 -4.86 -4.53 -19.13
N LYS A 125 -3.73 -4.40 -19.84
CA LYS A 125 -2.89 -5.56 -20.17
C LYS A 125 -2.32 -6.18 -18.90
N ASP A 126 -2.14 -7.50 -18.97
CA ASP A 126 -1.55 -8.31 -17.91
C ASP A 126 -0.22 -7.77 -17.36
N LYS A 127 0.62 -7.20 -18.23
CA LYS A 127 1.86 -6.50 -17.85
C LYS A 127 1.59 -5.31 -16.92
N GLY A 128 0.55 -4.52 -17.20
CA GLY A 128 0.13 -3.40 -16.35
C GLY A 128 -0.38 -3.88 -15.00
N LYS A 129 -1.20 -4.92 -14.96
CA LYS A 129 -1.67 -5.52 -13.69
C LYS A 129 -0.50 -5.96 -12.82
N ARG A 130 0.48 -6.67 -13.41
CA ARG A 130 1.74 -7.04 -12.72
C ARG A 130 2.51 -5.82 -12.23
N GLU A 131 2.62 -4.79 -13.05
CA GLU A 131 3.31 -3.55 -12.67
C GLU A 131 2.66 -2.87 -11.46
N ALA A 132 1.34 -2.76 -11.45
CA ALA A 132 0.61 -2.16 -10.35
C ALA A 132 0.74 -2.97 -9.06
N ILE A 133 0.62 -4.30 -9.11
CA ILE A 133 0.81 -5.18 -7.95
C ILE A 133 2.25 -5.05 -7.41
N THR A 134 3.25 -5.07 -8.28
CA THR A 134 4.65 -4.87 -7.87
C THR A 134 4.86 -3.51 -7.21
N LYS A 135 4.38 -2.42 -7.81
CA LYS A 135 4.51 -1.07 -7.24
C LYS A 135 3.74 -0.92 -5.92
N ALA A 136 2.61 -1.59 -5.76
CA ALA A 136 1.86 -1.65 -4.50
C ALA A 136 2.66 -2.32 -3.37
N MET A 137 3.35 -3.44 -3.66
CA MET A 137 4.24 -4.08 -2.68
C MET A 137 5.43 -3.19 -2.31
N TYR A 138 6.09 -2.58 -3.30
CA TYR A 138 7.18 -1.63 -3.03
C TYR A 138 6.71 -0.40 -2.26
N TYR A 139 5.50 0.11 -2.52
CA TYR A 139 4.93 1.18 -1.70
C TYR A 139 4.85 0.77 -0.22
N ALA A 140 4.36 -0.44 0.08
CA ALA A 140 4.27 -0.93 1.45
C ALA A 140 5.65 -1.09 2.10
N GLU A 141 6.64 -1.63 1.37
CA GLU A 141 8.03 -1.75 1.84
C GLU A 141 8.62 -0.39 2.19
N GLU A 142 8.53 0.59 1.29
CA GLU A 142 9.07 1.92 1.54
C GLU A 142 8.34 2.65 2.68
N MET A 143 7.05 2.41 2.86
CA MET A 143 6.30 2.95 4.00
C MET A 143 6.73 2.31 5.32
N ASN A 144 6.99 1.00 5.31
CA ASN A 144 7.48 0.28 6.47
C ASN A 144 8.86 0.82 6.88
N ASP A 145 9.79 0.92 5.92
CA ASP A 145 11.13 1.48 6.14
C ASP A 145 11.07 2.92 6.64
N LEU A 146 10.18 3.75 6.07
CA LEU A 146 10.01 5.14 6.46
C LEU A 146 9.56 5.27 7.92
N ILE A 147 8.64 4.41 8.37
CA ILE A 147 8.10 4.47 9.74
C ILE A 147 9.10 3.85 10.72
N GLN A 148 9.68 2.68 10.41
CA GLN A 148 10.67 2.02 11.26
C GLN A 148 11.97 2.82 11.41
N GLY A 149 12.38 3.54 10.36
CA GLY A 149 13.56 4.42 10.38
C GLY A 149 13.42 5.64 11.31
N LYS A 150 12.25 5.86 11.91
CA LYS A 150 12.02 6.93 12.90
C LYS A 150 12.01 6.34 14.30
N LYS A 151 12.96 6.79 15.13
CA LYS A 151 13.23 6.28 16.49
C LYS A 151 12.00 6.24 17.42
N ASP A 152 11.01 7.09 17.19
CA ASP A 152 9.79 7.14 18.01
C ASP A 152 8.79 6.00 17.69
N PHE A 153 9.05 5.20 16.65
CA PHE A 153 8.12 4.18 16.14
C PHE A 153 8.57 2.73 16.33
N CYS A 154 9.79 2.47 16.82
CA CYS A 154 10.16 1.15 17.32
C CYS A 154 9.35 0.80 18.60
N PRO A 155 9.07 -0.49 18.85
CA PRO A 155 8.61 -0.99 20.16
C PRO A 155 9.59 -0.66 21.29
#